data_AF-A0A9X9PQA9-F1
#
_entry.id   AF-A0A9X9PQA9-F1
#
_cell.length_a   1.000
_cell.length_b   1.000
_cell.length_c   1.000
_cell.angle_alpha   90.00
_cell.angle_beta   90.00
_cell.angle_gamma   90.00
#
_symmetry.space_group_name_H-M   'P 1'
#
loop_
_entity.id
_entity.type
_entity.pdbx_description
1 polymer ?
#
loop_
_entity_poly.entity_id
_entity_poly.type
_entity_poly.pdbx_seq_one_letter_code
_entity_poly.pdbx_strand_id
1 'polypeptide(L)' 'RHHPNLGCGEQRAQDSLCKILKEAWYSVSSEDLVRLIQSVPARCQAMLDADGRPITY' A
#
# COMPACT_ATOMS: atom_id res chain seq x y z
N ARG A 1 0.59 -42.34 -11.38
CA ARG A 1 0.40 -41.49 -10.17
C ARG A 1 -0.52 -40.35 -10.58
N HIS A 2 -1.82 -40.51 -10.32
CA HIS A 2 -2.79 -39.44 -10.53
C HIS A 2 -2.59 -38.42 -9.42
N HIS A 3 -2.22 -37.18 -9.76
CA HIS A 3 -2.37 -36.06 -8.83
C HIS A 3 -3.86 -35.73 -8.80
N PRO A 4 -4.58 -35.96 -7.69
CA PRO A 4 -5.89 -35.39 -7.56
C PRO A 4 -5.70 -33.87 -7.61
N ASN A 5 -6.46 -33.20 -8.50
CA ASN A 5 -6.65 -31.76 -8.41
C ASN A 5 -7.17 -31.50 -7.00
N LEU A 6 -6.28 -31.06 -6.11
CA LEU A 6 -6.63 -30.52 -4.81
C LEU A 6 -7.56 -29.35 -5.15
N GLY A 7 -8.85 -29.55 -4.88
CA GLY A 7 -9.89 -28.59 -5.20
C GLY A 7 -9.44 -27.20 -4.76
N CYS A 8 -9.56 -26.25 -5.69
CA CYS A 8 -9.56 -24.81 -5.49
C CYS A 8 -9.17 -24.41 -4.07
N GLY A 9 -7.88 -24.16 -3.85
CA GLY A 9 -7.38 -23.51 -2.65
C GLY A 9 -8.08 -22.16 -2.52
N GLU A 10 -9.16 -22.17 -1.75
CA GLU A 10 -10.02 -21.09 -1.32
C GLU A 10 -9.79 -19.72 -1.98
N GLN A 11 -10.64 -19.44 -2.97
CA GLN A 11 -10.99 -18.08 -3.42
C GLN A 11 -11.40 -17.15 -2.25
N ARG A 12 -11.72 -17.72 -1.06
CA ARG A 12 -12.01 -16.99 0.18
C ARG A 12 -10.84 -16.11 0.66
N ALA A 13 -9.59 -16.49 0.40
CA ALA A 13 -8.43 -15.69 0.81
C ALA A 13 -8.30 -14.39 0.00
N GLN A 14 -8.58 -14.43 -1.30
CA GLN A 14 -8.52 -13.24 -2.15
C GLN A 14 -9.67 -12.27 -1.85
N ASP A 15 -10.89 -12.78 -1.69
CA ASP A 15 -12.05 -11.94 -1.38
C ASP A 15 -11.94 -11.27 0.00
N SER A 16 -11.40 -11.98 0.99
CA SER A 16 -11.15 -11.42 2.33
C SER A 16 -10.03 -10.37 2.31
N LEU A 17 -8.94 -10.60 1.58
CA LEU A 17 -7.88 -9.59 1.39
C LEU A 17 -8.43 -8.35 0.68
N CYS A 18 -9.24 -8.51 -0.36
CA CYS A 18 -9.90 -7.40 -1.05
C CYS A 18 -10.79 -6.59 -0.10
N LYS A 19 -11.52 -7.26 0.79
CA LYS A 19 -12.35 -6.59 1.80
C LYS A 19 -11.51 -5.78 2.78
N ILE A 20 -10.44 -6.37 3.33
CA ILE A 20 -9.51 -5.70 4.25
C ILE A 20 -8.87 -4.48 3.59
N LEU A 21 -8.39 -4.62 2.35
CA LEU A 21 -7.78 -3.50 1.62
C LEU A 21 -8.78 -2.36 1.38
N LYS A 22 -10.03 -2.67 1.03
CA LYS A 22 -11.09 -1.66 0.87
C LYS A 22 -11.38 -0.95 2.18
N GLU A 23 -11.58 -1.69 3.27
CA GLU A 23 -11.86 -1.10 4.59
C GLU A 23 -10.70 -0.23 5.07
N ALA A 24 -9.45 -0.69 4.90
CA ALA A 24 -8.26 0.09 5.22
C ALA A 24 -8.19 1.37 4.37
N TRP A 25 -8.42 1.27 3.06
CA TRP A 25 -8.45 2.42 2.17
C TRP A 25 -9.52 3.46 2.56
N TYR A 26 -10.74 3.01 2.87
CA TYR A 26 -11.82 3.90 3.31
C TYR A 26 -11.58 4.50 4.72
N SER A 27 -10.73 3.89 5.54
CA SER A 27 -10.38 4.45 6.84
C SER A 27 -9.37 5.60 6.79
N VAL A 28 -8.70 5.80 5.64
CA VAL A 28 -7.75 6.90 5.48
C VAL A 28 -8.50 8.23 5.40
N SER A 29 -8.16 9.17 6.28
CA SER A 29 -8.80 10.48 6.28
C SER A 29 -8.36 11.33 5.08
N SER A 30 -9.28 12.18 4.60
CA SER A 30 -8.97 13.12 3.51
C SER A 30 -7.86 14.10 3.92
N GLU A 31 -7.82 14.47 5.18
CA GLU A 31 -6.85 15.36 5.79
C GLU A 31 -5.45 14.73 5.84
N ASP A 32 -5.34 13.42 6.08
CA ASP A 32 -4.06 12.72 6.02
C ASP A 32 -3.54 12.63 4.58
N LEU A 33 -4.42 12.42 3.60
CA LEU A 33 -4.04 12.44 2.17
C LEU A 33 -3.57 13.84 1.73
N VAL A 34 -4.28 14.89 2.15
CA VAL A 34 -3.87 16.27 1.86
C VAL A 34 -2.52 16.58 2.51
N ARG A 35 -2.31 16.19 3.78
CA ARG A 35 -1.02 16.36 4.46
C ARG A 35 0.11 15.60 3.76
N LEU A 36 -0.17 14.40 3.26
CA LEU A 36 0.79 13.63 2.46
C LEU A 36 1.20 14.39 1.19
N ILE A 37 0.25 14.95 0.44
CA ILE A 37 0.55 15.73 -0.76
C ILE A 37 1.32 17.00 -0.41
N GLN A 38 0.91 17.71 0.65
CA GLN A 38 1.59 18.91 1.13
C GLN A 38 3.03 18.64 1.60
N SER A 39 3.33 17.40 2.01
CA SER A 39 4.70 17.00 2.39
C SER A 39 5.65 16.79 1.19
N VAL A 40 5.12 16.65 -0.02
CA VAL A 40 5.92 16.31 -1.22
C VAL A 40 7.05 17.31 -1.48
N PRO A 41 6.84 18.65 -1.45
CA PRO A 41 7.94 19.60 -1.65
C PRO A 41 9.09 19.43 -0.65
N ALA A 42 8.78 19.20 0.63
CA ALA A 42 9.79 18.98 1.66
C ALA A 42 10.57 17.68 1.43
N ARG A 43 9.88 16.61 1.00
CA ARG A 43 10.52 15.33 0.63
C ARG A 43 11.41 15.47 -0.59
N CYS A 44 10.98 16.23 -1.60
CA CYS A 44 11.81 16.55 -2.76
C CYS A 44 13.05 17.34 -2.36
N GLN A 45 12.92 18.33 -1.48
CA GLN A 45 14.05 19.10 -0.97
C GLN A 45 15.03 18.20 -0.22
N ALA A 46 14.55 17.36 0.69
CA ALA A 46 15.40 16.42 1.41
C ALA A 46 16.15 15.48 0.46
N MET A 47 15.51 15.04 -0.63
CA MET A 47 16.16 14.19 -1.65
C MET A 47 17.26 14.92 -2.41
N LEU A 48 17.06 16.22 -2.71
CA LEU A 48 18.10 17.07 -3.30
C LEU A 48 19.26 17.27 -2.33
N ASP A 49 18.96 17.57 -1.06
CA ASP A 49 19.96 17.76 -0.01
C ASP A 49 20.78 16.48 0.25
N ALA A 50 20.18 15.32 -0.02
CA ALA A 50 20.83 14.02 0.09
C ALA A 50 21.61 13.62 -1.18
N ASP A 51 21.77 14.49 -2.18
CA ASP A 51 22.39 14.19 -3.48
C ASP A 51 21.76 12.96 -4.16
N GLY A 52 20.44 12.82 -4.06
CA GLY A 52 19.70 11.68 -4.61
C GLY A 52 19.84 10.37 -3.81
N ARG A 53 20.46 10.40 -2.62
CA ARG A 53 20.47 9.25 -1.70
C ARG A 53 19.10 9.06 -1.04
N PRO A 54 18.80 7.83 -0.56
CA PRO A 54 17.56 7.59 0.17
C PRO A 54 17.42 8.51 1.37
N ILE A 55 16.27 9.15 1.46
CA ILE A 55 15.85 9.93 2.64
C ILE A 55 14.94 9.07 3.51
N THR A 56 15.10 9.18 4.82
CA THR A 56 14.14 8.61 5.78
C THR A 56 12.85 9.40 5.76
N TYR A 57 11.72 8.68 5.73
CA TYR A 57 10.36 9.22 5.74
C TYR A 57 9.78 9.32 7.14
#